data_AF-A0ABD3L8L4-F1
#
_entry.id   AF-A0ABD3L8L4-F1
#
_cell.length_a   1.000
_cell.length_b   1.000
_cell.length_c   1.000
_cell.angle_alpha   90.00
_cell.angle_beta   90.00
_cell.angle_gamma   90.00
#
_symmetry.space_group_name_H-M   'P 1'
#
loop_
_entity.id
_entity.type
_entity.pdbx_description
1 polymer ?
#
loop_
_entity_poly.entity_id
_entity_poly.type
_entity_poly.pdbx_seq_one_letter_code
_entity_poly.pdbx_strand_id
1 'polypeptide(L)'
;MKNFIATLHANNPPAKAHLSVGGIASNLSIFAALTVNFKNYWGAFPRSVIGVARDYNFDGIDSDWEFPTSPQNMSNLSPPLGGAANLPREGAPGGKSSS
;
A
#
# COMPACT_ATOMS: atom_id res chain seq x y z
N MET A 1 -18.00 6.92 3.69
CA MET A 1 -16.63 7.46 3.49
C MET A 1 -16.51 8.38 2.28
N LYS A 2 -16.97 8.02 1.07
CA LYS A 2 -16.89 8.90 -0.12
C LYS A 2 -17.37 10.34 0.12
N ASN A 3 -18.53 10.51 0.74
CA ASN A 3 -19.10 11.84 1.00
C ASN A 3 -18.23 12.68 1.97
N PHE A 4 -17.64 12.05 2.98
CA PHE A 4 -16.74 12.72 3.92
C PHE A 4 -15.49 13.25 3.21
N ILE A 5 -14.86 12.40 2.38
CA ILE A 5 -13.67 12.79 1.63
C ILE A 5 -14.00 13.86 0.58
N ALA A 6 -15.16 13.76 -0.09
CA ALA A 6 -15.63 14.80 -0.99
C ALA A 6 -15.82 16.16 -0.28
N THR A 7 -16.33 16.17 0.95
CA THR A 7 -16.40 17.40 1.76
C THR A 7 -15.02 17.97 2.07
N LEU A 8 -14.03 17.14 2.39
CA LEU A 8 -12.66 17.58 2.63
C LEU A 8 -12.03 18.20 1.38
N HIS A 9 -12.23 17.55 0.23
CA HIS A 9 -11.74 18.03 -1.07
C HIS A 9 -12.44 19.32 -1.52
N ALA A 10 -13.67 19.57 -1.10
CA ALA A 10 -14.42 20.79 -1.41
C ALA A 10 -14.07 22.00 -0.52
N ASN A 11 -13.24 21.82 0.53
CA ASN A 11 -12.79 22.92 1.37
C ASN A 11 -11.86 23.88 0.61
N ASN A 12 -11.67 25.09 1.13
CA ASN A 12 -10.72 26.07 0.59
C ASN A 12 -9.76 26.57 1.69
N PRO A 13 -8.47 26.17 1.68
CA PRO A 13 -7.86 25.26 0.68
C PRO A 13 -8.35 23.81 0.82
N PRO A 14 -8.32 23.00 -0.26
CA PRO A 14 -8.70 21.59 -0.21
C PRO A 14 -7.87 20.82 0.82
N ALA A 15 -8.55 20.10 1.71
CA ALA A 15 -7.88 19.24 2.68
C ALA A 15 -7.62 17.86 2.05
N LYS A 16 -6.47 17.26 2.36
CA LYS A 16 -6.12 15.90 1.93
C LYS A 16 -6.55 14.87 2.97
N ALA A 17 -7.00 13.71 2.51
CA ALA A 17 -7.36 12.57 3.34
C ALA A 17 -6.45 11.39 3.04
N HIS A 18 -5.79 10.84 4.06
CA HIS A 18 -4.98 9.62 3.94
C HIS A 18 -5.64 8.45 4.67
N LEU A 19 -5.46 7.24 4.13
CA LEU A 19 -5.86 6.00 4.76
C LEU A 19 -4.67 5.44 5.54
N SER A 20 -4.72 5.48 6.87
CA SER A 20 -3.71 4.81 7.70
C SER A 20 -4.07 3.34 7.96
N VAL A 21 -3.07 2.46 7.88
CA VAL A 21 -3.17 1.03 8.22
C VAL A 21 -2.13 0.69 9.29
N GLY A 22 -2.58 0.50 10.54
CA GLY A 22 -1.68 0.24 11.66
C GLY A 22 -2.22 0.76 13.00
N GLY A 23 -1.31 1.30 13.80
CA GLY A 23 -1.54 1.91 15.10
C GLY A 23 -1.18 0.99 16.28
N ILE A 24 -1.03 1.60 17.46
CA ILE A 24 -0.63 0.91 18.71
C ILE A 24 -1.56 -0.23 19.15
N ALA A 25 -2.83 -0.18 18.75
CA ALA A 25 -3.82 -1.23 19.04
C ALA A 25 -3.84 -2.35 18.00
N SER A 26 -2.97 -2.29 16.99
CA SER A 26 -2.93 -3.28 15.92
C SER A 26 -2.29 -4.60 16.38
N ASN A 27 -2.67 -5.70 15.73
CA ASN A 27 -2.08 -7.00 16.03
C ASN A 27 -0.67 -7.09 15.45
N LEU A 28 0.33 -6.94 16.31
CA LEU A 28 1.76 -6.98 15.96
C LEU A 28 2.14 -8.23 15.17
N SER A 29 1.52 -9.38 15.44
CA SER A 29 1.80 -10.64 14.76
C SER A 29 1.32 -10.63 13.30
N ILE A 30 0.24 -9.91 12.97
CA ILE A 30 -0.24 -9.76 11.59
C ILE A 30 0.74 -8.91 10.78
N PHE A 31 1.20 -7.78 11.33
CA PHE A 31 2.19 -6.93 10.67
C PHE A 31 3.55 -7.63 10.52
N ALA A 32 3.97 -8.40 11.52
CA ALA A 32 5.14 -9.25 11.42
C ALA A 32 4.97 -10.34 10.33
N ALA A 33 3.79 -10.97 10.22
CA ALA A 33 3.53 -11.97 9.19
C ALA A 33 3.53 -11.37 7.77
N LEU A 34 2.98 -10.17 7.60
CA LEU A 34 2.99 -9.43 6.33
C LEU A 34 4.42 -9.12 5.86
N THR A 35 5.32 -8.82 6.79
CA THR A 35 6.72 -8.53 6.48
C THR A 35 7.58 -9.77 6.34
N VAL A 36 7.40 -10.83 7.13
CA VAL A 36 8.19 -12.06 7.00
C VAL A 36 7.83 -12.85 5.74
N ASN A 37 6.55 -12.92 5.39
CA ASN A 37 6.08 -13.59 4.18
C ASN A 37 5.92 -12.62 3.00
N PHE A 38 6.75 -11.59 2.95
CA PHE A 38 6.62 -10.49 2.00
C PHE A 38 6.49 -11.00 0.56
N LYS A 39 7.26 -12.00 0.13
CA LYS A 39 7.14 -12.56 -1.22
C LYS A 39 5.72 -13.07 -1.59
N ASN A 40 4.96 -13.55 -0.60
CA ASN A 40 3.60 -14.06 -0.81
C ASN A 40 2.53 -12.96 -0.69
N TYR A 41 2.78 -11.93 0.14
CA TYR A 41 1.79 -10.89 0.47
C TYR A 41 2.05 -9.51 -0.15
N TRP A 42 3.25 -9.24 -0.66
CA TRP A 42 3.63 -7.97 -1.32
C TRP A 42 2.71 -7.67 -2.50
N GLY A 43 2.19 -8.70 -3.16
CA GLY A 43 1.16 -8.50 -4.15
C GLY A 43 -0.19 -8.15 -3.52
N ALA A 44 -0.75 -9.06 -2.72
CA ALA A 44 -2.16 -9.01 -2.36
C ALA A 44 -2.51 -7.89 -1.37
N PHE A 45 -1.69 -7.71 -0.33
CA PHE A 45 -1.99 -6.75 0.73
C PHE A 45 -1.91 -5.30 0.24
N PRO A 46 -0.80 -4.82 -0.34
CA PRO A 46 -0.74 -3.47 -0.91
C PRO A 46 -1.81 -3.21 -1.97
N ARG A 47 -2.11 -4.19 -2.85
CA ARG A 47 -3.20 -4.04 -3.84
C ARG A 47 -4.56 -3.86 -3.19
N SER A 48 -4.85 -4.57 -2.10
CA SER A 48 -6.12 -4.42 -1.37
C SER A 48 -6.24 -3.02 -0.74
N VAL A 49 -5.18 -2.51 -0.11
CA VAL A 49 -5.18 -1.17 0.49
C VAL A 49 -5.30 -0.09 -0.58
N ILE A 50 -4.57 -0.23 -1.70
CA ILE A 50 -4.67 0.66 -2.86
C ILE A 50 -6.09 0.64 -3.44
N GLY A 51 -6.71 -0.53 -3.53
CA GLY A 51 -8.10 -0.68 -3.97
C GLY A 51 -9.05 0.15 -3.11
N VAL A 52 -9.00 -0.02 -1.79
CA VAL A 52 -9.81 0.75 -0.84
C VAL A 52 -9.52 2.25 -0.93
N ALA A 53 -8.25 2.64 -0.99
CA ALA A 53 -7.85 4.04 -1.10
C ALA A 53 -8.48 4.70 -2.35
N ARG A 54 -8.42 4.03 -3.51
CA ARG A 54 -9.03 4.50 -4.76
C ARG A 54 -10.55 4.49 -4.70
N ASP A 55 -11.13 3.42 -4.18
CA ASP A 55 -12.59 3.28 -4.08
C ASP A 55 -13.19 4.40 -3.25
N TYR A 56 -12.50 4.91 -2.23
CA TYR A 56 -12.99 5.99 -1.40
C TYR A 56 -12.41 7.38 -1.73
N ASN A 57 -11.53 7.48 -2.74
CA ASN A 57 -10.89 8.70 -3.19
C ASN A 57 -9.90 9.32 -2.18
N PHE A 58 -9.19 8.50 -1.39
CA PHE A 58 -8.09 8.97 -0.55
C PHE A 58 -6.92 9.48 -1.38
N ASP A 59 -6.22 10.50 -0.88
CA ASP A 59 -5.05 11.12 -1.53
C ASP A 59 -3.74 10.36 -1.28
N GLY A 60 -3.74 9.45 -0.30
CA GLY A 60 -2.55 8.73 0.12
C GLY A 60 -2.86 7.59 1.08
N ILE A 61 -1.84 6.77 1.31
CA ILE A 61 -1.84 5.68 2.27
C ILE A 61 -0.71 5.96 3.27
N ASP A 62 -1.01 5.74 4.53
CA ASP A 62 -0.05 5.84 5.64
C ASP A 62 0.09 4.47 6.33
N SER A 63 1.29 4.14 6.78
CA SER A 63 1.62 2.80 7.31
C SER A 63 2.15 2.92 8.73
N ASP A 64 1.24 2.96 9.69
CA ASP A 64 1.54 3.19 11.11
C ASP A 64 1.91 1.87 11.84
N TRP A 65 2.93 1.15 11.37
CA TRP A 65 3.37 -0.04 12.08
C TRP A 65 4.29 0.30 13.27
N GLU A 66 3.73 0.21 14.47
CA GLU A 66 4.41 0.57 15.72
C GLU A 66 4.44 -0.64 16.67
N PHE A 67 5.53 -1.40 16.79
CA PHE A 67 6.82 -1.26 16.11
C PHE A 67 7.26 -2.58 15.47
N PRO A 68 8.16 -2.55 14.47
CA PRO A 68 8.84 -3.75 14.00
C PRO A 68 9.61 -4.39 15.15
N THR A 69 9.29 -5.64 15.49
CA THR A 69 9.88 -6.32 16.65
C THR A 69 11.15 -7.12 16.36
N SER A 70 11.65 -7.13 15.12
CA SER A 70 12.86 -7.87 14.73
C SER A 70 13.70 -7.15 13.66
N PRO A 71 15.02 -7.41 13.57
CA PRO A 71 15.86 -6.89 12.49
C PRO A 71 15.38 -7.29 11.09
N GLN A 72 14.81 -8.49 10.96
CA GLN A 72 14.21 -8.97 9.70
C GLN A 72 12.97 -8.17 9.32
N ASN A 73 12.14 -7.81 10.30
CA ASN A 73 10.97 -6.97 10.08
C ASN A 73 11.39 -5.58 9.58
N MET A 74 12.46 -5.01 10.15
CA MET A 74 13.00 -3.73 9.72
C MET A 74 13.59 -3.78 8.29
N SER A 75 14.34 -4.85 7.94
CA SER A 75 14.91 -4.98 6.59
C SER A 75 13.83 -5.13 5.52
N ASN A 76 12.70 -5.74 5.87
CA ASN A 76 11.56 -5.90 4.97
C ASN A 76 10.74 -4.61 4.74
N LEU A 77 10.91 -3.57 5.57
CA LEU A 77 10.25 -2.27 5.36
C LEU A 77 10.94 -1.41 4.30
N SER A 78 12.23 -1.61 4.06
CA SER A 78 12.98 -0.93 3.02
C SER A 78 13.59 -1.96 2.07
N PRO A 79 12.76 -2.57 1.20
CA PRO A 79 13.31 -3.47 0.21
C PRO A 79 14.29 -2.74 -0.71
N PRO A 80 15.41 -3.38 -1.10
CA PRO A 80 16.38 -2.76 -2.00
C PRO A 80 15.69 -2.31 -3.30
N LEU A 81 15.97 -1.07 -3.69
CA LEU A 81 15.38 -0.32 -4.82
C LEU A 81 15.42 -1.04 -6.19
N GLY A 82 16.01 -2.23 -6.28
CA GLY A 82 16.02 -3.06 -7.49
C GLY A 82 14.73 -3.84 -7.76
N GLY A 83 13.79 -3.95 -6.81
CA GLY A 83 12.53 -4.69 -7.00
C GLY A 83 11.44 -3.93 -7.74
N ALA A 84 11.44 -2.59 -7.67
CA ALA A 84 10.43 -1.74 -8.32
C ALA A 84 10.60 -1.65 -9.85
N ALA A 85 11.76 -2.06 -10.38
CA ALA A 85 12.03 -2.08 -11.82
C ALA A 85 11.27 -3.19 -12.58
N ASN A 86 10.67 -4.16 -11.88
CA ASN A 86 9.97 -5.31 -12.47
C ASN A 86 8.44 -5.29 -12.27
N LEU A 87 7.86 -4.17 -11.85
CA LEU A 87 6.40 -4.02 -11.97
C LEU A 87 6.06 -3.94 -13.48
N PRO A 88 5.17 -4.80 -14.01
CA PRO A 88 4.76 -4.71 -15.40
C PRO A 88 4.18 -3.30 -15.62
N ARG A 89 4.74 -2.56 -16.57
CA ARG A 89 4.04 -1.41 -17.13
C ARG A 89 2.86 -1.96 -17.93
N GLU A 90 1.67 -1.98 -17.34
CA GLU A 90 0.46 -2.28 -18.11
C GLU A 90 0.22 -1.13 -19.10
N GLY A 91 0.25 -1.45 -20.40
CA GLY A 91 -0.01 -0.48 -21.46
C GLY A 91 0.53 -0.75 -22.86
N ALA A 92 1.13 -1.91 -23.17
CA ALA A 92 1.51 -2.24 -24.55
C ALA A 92 0.51 -3.24 -25.18
N PRO A 93 -0.16 -2.90 -26.30
CA PRO A 93 -1.07 -3.81 -26.97
C PRO A 93 -0.30 -4.95 -27.64
N GLY A 94 -0.90 -6.14 -27.62
CA GLY A 94 -0.29 -7.41 -28.00
C GLY A 94 0.36 -7.43 -29.39
N GLY A 95 1.58 -7.96 -29.43
CA GLY A 95 2.28 -8.40 -30.63
C GLY A 95 2.35 -9.92 -30.67
N LYS A 96 1.97 -10.48 -31.80
CA LYS A 96 1.72 -11.90 -32.05
C LYS A 96 2.94 -12.81 -31.86
N SER A 97 2.64 -14.05 -31.49
CA SER A 97 3.45 -15.24 -31.71
C SER A 97 3.88 -15.37 -33.18
N SER A 98 5.17 -15.64 -33.40
CA SER A 98 5.66 -16.36 -34.58
C SER A 98 7.08 -16.89 -34.35
N SER A 99 7.25 -18.17 -34.70
CA SER A 99 8.46 -19.02 -34.76
C SER A 99 8.90 -19.68 -33.46
#